data_AF-A0AA88DML9-F1
#
_entry.id   AF-A0AA88DML9-F1
#
_cell.length_a   1.000
_cell.length_b   1.000
_cell.length_c   1.000
_cell.angle_alpha   90.00
_cell.angle_beta   90.00
_cell.angle_gamma   90.00
#
_symmetry.space_group_name_H-M   'P 1'
#
loop_
_entity.id
_entity.type
_entity.pdbx_description
1 polymer ?
#
loop_
_entity_poly.entity_id
_entity_poly.type
_entity_poly.pdbx_seq_one_letter_code
_entity_poly.pdbx_strand_id
1 'polypeptide(L)'
;MNMEMRLLAYYAHSSMREGNQIEVPIPYMISGTNVPLFLNFDDIYEFITFQEISANCILVYLRYLEELCRINGRAEKIVFVSPTLISLVRVDTPDAGLRERADALVAFLRDAPKGRVNLVPHNRGRHWVL
;
A
#
# COMPACT_ATOMS: atom_id res chain seq x y z
N MET A 1 -17.29 2.83 16.46
CA MET A 1 -15.87 2.46 16.38
C MET A 1 -15.63 1.25 17.29
N ASN A 2 -15.13 0.14 16.75
CA ASN A 2 -14.84 -1.08 17.53
C ASN A 2 -13.64 -0.85 18.47
N MET A 3 -13.37 -1.79 19.38
CA MET A 3 -12.32 -1.62 20.41
C MET A 3 -10.92 -1.48 19.80
N GLU A 4 -10.62 -2.22 18.74
CA GLU A 4 -9.33 -2.19 18.03
C GLU A 4 -9.06 -0.82 17.40
N MET A 5 -10.06 -0.23 16.74
CA MET A 5 -9.95 1.10 16.15
C MET A 5 -9.79 2.20 17.20
N ARG A 6 -10.38 2.02 18.41
CA ARG A 6 -10.15 2.94 19.54
C ARG A 6 -8.72 2.88 20.07
N LEU A 7 -8.13 1.68 20.14
CA LEU A 7 -6.74 1.50 20.55
C LEU A 7 -5.78 2.11 19.52
N LEU A 8 -6.03 1.88 18.23
CA LEU A 8 -5.24 2.45 17.16
C LEU A 8 -5.32 3.98 17.14
N ALA A 9 -6.52 4.54 17.31
CA ALA A 9 -6.72 5.98 17.42
C ALA A 9 -6.00 6.57 18.65
N TYR A 10 -6.09 5.91 19.81
CA TYR A 10 -5.38 6.33 21.01
C TYR A 10 -3.87 6.37 20.77
N TYR A 11 -3.30 5.29 20.22
CA TYR A 11 -1.87 5.21 19.90
C TYR A 11 -1.41 6.31 18.95
N ALA A 12 -2.16 6.55 17.86
CA ALA A 12 -1.84 7.62 16.92
C ALA A 12 -1.81 8.98 17.61
N HIS A 13 -2.82 9.28 18.43
CA HIS A 13 -2.91 10.54 19.16
C HIS A 13 -1.84 10.71 20.25
N SER A 14 -1.50 9.65 20.98
CA SER A 14 -0.55 9.72 22.10
C SER A 14 0.91 9.67 21.67
N SER A 15 1.21 8.98 20.57
CA SER A 15 2.59 8.55 20.28
C SER A 15 3.10 8.99 18.92
N MET A 16 2.25 9.28 17.92
CA MET A 16 2.70 9.57 16.56
C MET A 16 2.77 11.07 16.21
N ARG A 17 2.14 11.94 17.01
CA ARG A 17 2.10 13.40 16.76
C ARG A 17 3.47 14.10 16.85
N GLU A 18 4.45 13.49 17.52
CA GLU A 18 5.82 14.02 17.63
C GLU A 18 6.73 13.62 16.45
N GLY A 19 6.14 13.12 15.35
CA GLY A 19 6.88 12.65 14.18
C GLY A 19 7.27 11.19 14.22
N ASN A 20 6.86 10.44 15.26
CA ASN A 20 7.07 9.00 15.31
C ASN A 20 6.24 8.31 14.22
N GLN A 21 6.85 7.30 13.59
CA GLN A 21 6.26 6.51 12.52
C GLN A 21 6.24 5.03 12.91
N ILE A 22 5.29 4.28 12.35
CA ILE A 22 5.27 2.83 12.47
C ILE A 22 5.94 2.24 11.24
N GLU A 23 7.06 1.55 11.44
CA GLU A 23 7.69 0.78 10.38
C GLU A 23 6.88 -0.51 10.12
N VAL A 24 6.51 -0.72 8.85
CA VAL A 24 5.82 -1.92 8.39
C VAL A 24 6.68 -2.60 7.32
N PRO A 25 7.18 -3.82 7.58
CA PRO A 25 7.93 -4.56 6.58
C PRO A 25 6.99 -5.02 5.46
N ILE A 26 7.26 -4.58 4.24
CA ILE A 26 6.52 -4.98 3.04
C ILE A 26 7.41 -5.91 2.20
N PRO A 27 6.95 -7.12 1.84
CA PRO A 27 7.67 -7.99 0.92
C PRO A 27 7.92 -7.32 -0.43
N TYR A 28 9.12 -7.52 -0.99
CA TYR A 28 9.48 -7.06 -2.35
C TYR A 28 8.44 -7.45 -3.41
N MET A 29 7.88 -8.67 -3.28
CA MET A 29 6.85 -9.21 -4.17
C MET A 29 5.54 -8.40 -4.19
N ILE A 30 5.37 -7.45 -3.28
CA ILE A 30 4.22 -6.54 -3.21
C ILE A 30 4.67 -5.11 -3.50
N SER A 31 5.71 -4.61 -2.83
CA SER A 31 6.18 -3.23 -2.93
C SER A 31 6.93 -2.92 -4.22
N GLY A 32 7.57 -3.91 -4.84
CA GLY A 32 8.57 -3.71 -5.89
C GLY A 32 9.87 -3.06 -5.40
N THR A 33 10.03 -2.83 -4.08
CA THR A 33 11.19 -2.19 -3.47
C THR A 33 11.58 -2.91 -2.17
N ASN A 34 12.86 -2.82 -1.78
CA ASN A 34 13.35 -3.37 -0.50
C ASN A 34 13.27 -2.36 0.65
N VAL A 35 12.53 -1.27 0.48
CA VAL A 35 12.41 -0.20 1.48
C VAL A 35 11.19 -0.49 2.35
N PRO A 36 11.32 -0.46 3.69
CA PRO A 36 10.16 -0.61 4.57
C PRO A 36 9.17 0.54 4.37
N LEU A 37 7.90 0.25 4.59
CA LEU A 37 6.84 1.26 4.58
C LEU A 37 6.78 1.93 5.96
N PHE A 38 6.61 3.26 5.99
CA PHE A 38 6.38 3.98 7.24
C PHE A 38 4.97 4.56 7.25
N LEU A 39 4.18 4.19 8.28
CA LEU A 39 2.89 4.82 8.53
C LEU A 39 3.09 6.01 9.46
N ASN A 40 2.51 7.14 9.08
CA ASN A 40 2.50 8.35 9.90
C ASN A 40 1.13 8.54 10.59
N PHE A 41 1.01 9.63 11.34
CA PHE A 41 -0.25 9.96 12.02
C PHE A 41 -1.41 10.11 11.02
N ASP A 42 -1.18 10.75 9.87
CA ASP A 42 -2.22 11.01 8.87
C ASP A 42 -2.75 9.71 8.26
N ASP A 43 -1.88 8.75 7.93
CA ASP A 43 -2.28 7.42 7.43
C ASP A 43 -3.28 6.75 8.40
N ILE A 44 -2.98 6.79 9.71
CA ILE A 44 -3.85 6.20 10.73
C ILE A 44 -5.11 7.04 10.92
N TYR A 45 -4.97 8.36 10.96
CA TYR A 45 -6.06 9.30 11.17
C TYR A 45 -7.10 9.24 10.06
N GLU A 46 -6.66 9.22 8.80
CA GLU A 46 -7.50 9.08 7.62
C GLU A 46 -8.30 7.77 7.68
N PHE A 47 -7.65 6.68 8.07
CA PHE A 47 -8.29 5.37 8.23
C PHE A 47 -9.36 5.35 9.33
N ILE A 48 -9.07 5.90 10.53
CA ILE A 48 -10.02 5.89 11.65
C ILE A 48 -11.19 6.87 11.47
N THR A 49 -10.99 7.93 10.69
CA THR A 49 -12.00 8.97 10.43
C THR A 49 -12.79 8.74 9.14
N PHE A 50 -12.54 7.63 8.43
CA PHE A 50 -13.18 7.32 7.16
C PHE A 50 -12.98 8.42 6.10
N GLN A 51 -11.80 9.04 6.10
CA GLN A 51 -11.37 9.94 5.03
C GLN A 51 -10.81 9.13 3.85
N GLU A 52 -10.26 9.83 2.85
CA GLU A 52 -9.61 9.19 1.72
C GLU A 52 -8.45 8.31 2.23
N ILE A 53 -8.51 7.02 1.91
CA ILE A 53 -7.51 6.05 2.36
C ILE A 53 -6.23 6.26 1.57
N SER A 54 -5.11 6.44 2.27
CA SER A 54 -3.80 6.60 1.63
C SER A 54 -3.32 5.33 0.91
N ALA A 55 -2.40 5.50 -0.04
CA ALA A 55 -1.74 4.38 -0.72
C ALA A 55 -0.98 3.47 0.27
N ASN A 56 -0.46 4.04 1.36
CA ASN A 56 0.23 3.29 2.41
C ASN A 56 -0.74 2.34 3.12
N CYS A 57 -1.92 2.82 3.50
CA CYS A 57 -2.96 2.00 4.12
C CYS A 57 -3.41 0.86 3.19
N ILE A 58 -3.59 1.13 1.90
CA ILE A 58 -3.88 0.07 0.91
C ILE A 58 -2.72 -0.94 0.87
N LEU A 59 -1.47 -0.50 0.82
CA LEU A 59 -0.31 -1.40 0.78
C LEU A 59 -0.20 -2.30 2.02
N VAL A 60 -0.49 -1.77 3.21
CA VAL A 60 -0.58 -2.58 4.44
C VAL A 60 -1.66 -3.64 4.33
N TYR A 61 -2.81 -3.29 3.76
CA TYR A 61 -3.89 -4.24 3.54
C TYR A 61 -3.52 -5.32 2.51
N LEU A 62 -2.84 -4.95 1.42
CA LEU A 62 -2.32 -5.91 0.43
C LEU A 62 -1.34 -6.91 1.06
N ARG A 63 -0.46 -6.44 1.95
CA ARG A 63 0.44 -7.31 2.73
C ARG A 63 -0.36 -8.32 3.57
N TYR A 64 -1.40 -7.86 4.25
CA TYR A 64 -2.27 -8.75 5.00
C TYR A 64 -2.96 -9.80 4.11
N LEU A 65 -3.47 -9.38 2.94
CA LEU A 65 -4.09 -10.30 1.98
C LEU A 65 -3.11 -11.31 1.39
N GLU A 66 -1.86 -10.92 1.13
CA GLU A 66 -0.80 -11.82 0.69
C GLU A 66 -0.52 -12.89 1.73
N GLU A 67 -0.37 -12.50 2.99
CA GLU A 67 -0.15 -13.43 4.10
C GLU A 67 -1.33 -14.41 4.25
N LEU A 68 -2.57 -13.91 4.15
CA LEU A 68 -3.74 -14.77 4.11
C LEU A 68 -3.72 -15.73 2.92
N CYS A 69 -3.34 -15.27 1.72
CA CYS A 69 -3.22 -16.14 0.56
C CYS A 69 -2.17 -17.22 0.78
N ARG A 70 -1.03 -16.88 1.41
CA ARG A 70 0.03 -17.83 1.75
C ARG A 70 -0.46 -18.89 2.73
N ILE A 71 -1.09 -18.49 3.83
CA ILE A 71 -1.65 -19.41 4.84
C ILE A 71 -2.70 -20.34 4.22
N ASN A 72 -3.49 -19.86 3.27
CA ASN A 72 -4.53 -20.64 2.60
C ASN A 72 -4.07 -21.41 1.35
N GLY A 73 -2.76 -21.47 1.06
CA GLY A 73 -2.24 -22.20 -0.10
C GLY A 73 -2.61 -21.60 -1.47
N ARG A 74 -2.84 -20.27 -1.51
CA ARG A 74 -3.24 -19.50 -2.70
C ARG A 74 -2.17 -18.53 -3.19
N ALA A 75 -1.00 -18.45 -2.55
CA ALA A 75 0.09 -17.56 -2.96
C ALA A 75 0.56 -17.79 -4.42
N GLU A 76 0.38 -19.00 -4.94
CA GLU A 76 0.71 -19.35 -6.33
C GLU A 76 -0.29 -18.81 -7.37
N LYS A 77 -1.43 -18.22 -6.96
CA LYS A 77 -2.50 -17.81 -7.87
C LYS A 77 -2.66 -16.30 -8.02
N ILE A 78 -2.28 -15.55 -7.00
CA ILE A 78 -2.56 -14.11 -6.87
C ILE A 78 -1.26 -13.37 -6.61
N VAL A 79 -1.10 -12.23 -7.29
CA VAL A 79 -0.04 -11.25 -7.06
C VAL A 79 -0.71 -9.92 -6.73
N PHE A 80 -0.31 -9.29 -5.63
CA PHE A 80 -0.81 -7.98 -5.23
C PHE A 80 0.22 -6.92 -5.63
N VAL A 81 -0.19 -5.95 -6.44
CA VAL A 81 0.71 -4.90 -6.93
C VAL A 81 0.58 -3.66 -6.08
N SER A 82 1.69 -3.10 -5.61
CA SER A 82 1.66 -1.87 -4.83
C SER A 82 1.02 -0.72 -5.62
N PRO A 83 0.05 0.00 -5.04
CA PRO A 83 -0.53 1.17 -5.70
C PRO A 83 0.48 2.30 -5.90
N THR A 84 1.60 2.32 -5.18
CA THR A 84 2.67 3.32 -5.36
C THR A 84 3.44 3.16 -6.67
N LEU A 85 3.37 1.97 -7.29
CA LEU A 85 3.98 1.70 -8.61
C LEU A 85 3.11 2.21 -9.76
N ILE A 86 1.82 2.43 -9.52
CA ILE A 86 0.81 2.69 -10.57
C ILE A 86 0.16 4.08 -10.40
N SER A 87 -0.10 4.48 -9.16
CA SER A 87 -0.84 5.70 -8.88
C SER A 87 0.08 6.89 -9.13
N LEU A 88 -0.32 7.70 -10.13
CA LEU A 88 0.20 9.04 -10.33
C LEU A 88 0.02 9.81 -9.02
N VAL A 89 1.11 10.08 -8.32
CA VAL A 89 1.12 11.19 -7.36
C VAL A 89 0.72 12.39 -8.19
N ARG A 90 -0.49 12.88 -7.92
CA ARG A 90 -1.16 14.11 -8.34
C ARG A 90 -0.91 14.64 -9.77
N VAL A 91 -1.98 15.12 -10.39
CA VAL A 91 -2.02 15.74 -11.74
C VAL A 91 -1.10 16.98 -11.86
N ASP A 92 -0.58 17.51 -10.76
CA ASP A 92 0.31 18.68 -10.68
C ASP A 92 1.81 18.34 -10.49
N THR A 93 2.19 17.07 -10.41
CA THR A 93 3.61 16.67 -10.33
C THR A 93 4.21 16.44 -11.73
N PRO A 94 5.37 17.04 -12.08
CA PRO A 94 5.93 16.97 -13.43
C PRO A 94 6.18 15.53 -13.91
N ASP A 95 6.10 15.32 -15.23
CA ASP A 95 6.36 14.07 -15.97
C ASP A 95 7.65 13.31 -15.61
N ALA A 96 8.58 13.96 -14.90
CA ALA A 96 9.89 13.43 -14.52
C ALA A 96 9.82 12.09 -13.76
N GLY A 97 8.75 11.84 -12.98
CA GLY A 97 8.57 10.59 -12.26
C GLY A 97 7.69 9.55 -12.96
N LEU A 98 7.11 9.84 -14.13
CA LEU A 98 6.21 8.91 -14.81
C LEU A 98 6.97 7.74 -15.43
N ARG A 99 8.07 8.05 -16.12
CA ARG A 99 8.90 7.05 -16.79
C ARG A 99 9.56 6.08 -15.81
N GLU A 100 10.13 6.59 -14.72
CA GLU A 100 10.76 5.76 -13.69
C GLU A 100 9.74 4.79 -13.04
N ARG A 101 8.51 5.24 -12.77
CA ARG A 101 7.45 4.39 -12.23
C ARG A 101 6.96 3.36 -13.24
N ALA A 102 6.81 3.76 -14.51
CA ALA A 102 6.47 2.82 -15.57
C ALA A 102 7.56 1.74 -15.75
N ASP A 103 8.83 2.14 -15.71
CA ASP A 103 9.96 1.21 -15.77
C ASP A 103 9.99 0.28 -14.55
N ALA A 104 9.71 0.79 -13.35
CA ALA A 104 9.59 -0.02 -12.13
C ALA A 104 8.42 -1.01 -12.20
N LEU A 105 7.26 -0.59 -12.72
CA LEU A 105 6.11 -1.47 -12.93
C LEU A 105 6.42 -2.54 -13.98
N VAL A 106 7.08 -2.19 -15.08
CA VAL A 106 7.51 -3.14 -16.11
C VAL A 106 8.51 -4.15 -15.54
N ALA A 107 9.47 -3.71 -14.73
CA ALA A 107 10.42 -4.59 -14.05
C ALA A 107 9.68 -5.56 -13.11
N PHE A 108 8.79 -5.03 -12.26
CA PHE A 108 7.97 -5.83 -11.35
C PHE A 108 7.15 -6.89 -12.10
N LEU A 109 6.44 -6.51 -13.16
CA LEU A 109 5.59 -7.43 -13.93
C LEU A 109 6.40 -8.46 -14.73
N ARG A 110 7.64 -8.13 -15.11
CA ARG A 110 8.55 -9.06 -15.78
C ARG A 110 9.02 -10.17 -14.83
N ASP A 111 9.31 -9.80 -13.60
CA ASP A 111 9.82 -10.71 -12.57
C ASP A 111 8.69 -11.42 -11.81
N ALA A 112 7.45 -10.90 -11.92
CA ALA A 112 6.27 -11.53 -11.35
C ALA A 112 6.06 -12.94 -11.93
N PRO A 113 5.70 -13.94 -11.10
CA PRO A 113 5.48 -15.29 -11.56
C PRO A 113 4.38 -15.37 -12.63
N LYS A 114 4.70 -16.02 -13.74
CA LYS A 114 3.77 -16.17 -14.88
C LYS A 114 2.59 -17.07 -14.52
N GLY A 115 1.43 -16.80 -15.15
CA GLY A 115 0.22 -17.59 -14.95
C GLY A 115 -0.59 -17.22 -13.69
N ARG A 116 -0.21 -16.16 -12.98
CA ARG A 116 -0.93 -15.63 -11.82
C ARG A 116 -1.81 -14.44 -12.20
N VAL A 117 -2.84 -14.19 -11.40
CA VAL A 117 -3.71 -13.01 -11.53
C VAL A 117 -3.08 -11.85 -10.76
N ASN A 118 -2.81 -10.75 -11.44
CA ASN A 118 -2.33 -9.52 -10.81
C ASN A 118 -3.52 -8.66 -10.38
N LEU A 119 -3.54 -8.28 -9.11
CA LEU A 119 -4.50 -7.37 -8.51
C LEU A 119 -3.84 -6.00 -8.37
N VAL A 120 -4.37 -5.01 -9.09
CA VAL A 120 -3.70 -3.74 -9.42
C VAL A 120 -4.54 -2.57 -8.93
N PRO A 121 -4.53 -2.25 -7.63
CA PRO A 121 -5.30 -1.13 -7.12
C PRO A 121 -4.76 0.19 -7.65
N HIS A 122 -5.67 1.05 -8.11
CA HIS A 122 -5.38 2.36 -8.68
C HIS A 122 -6.29 3.42 -8.06
N ASN A 123 -5.72 4.54 -7.62
CA ASN A 123 -6.49 5.69 -7.18
C ASN A 123 -6.64 6.70 -8.33
N ARG A 124 -7.88 6.90 -8.78
CA ARG A 124 -8.23 7.92 -9.78
C ARG A 124 -8.93 9.09 -9.10
N GLY A 125 -8.16 10.10 -8.72
CA GLY A 125 -8.71 11.37 -8.22
C GLY A 125 -9.61 11.18 -6.99
N ARG A 126 -9.11 10.46 -5.99
CA ARG A 126 -9.78 10.10 -4.72
C ARG A 126 -10.72 8.90 -4.76
N HIS A 127 -10.62 8.08 -5.80
CA HIS A 127 -11.44 6.89 -5.95
C HIS A 127 -10.55 5.67 -6.21
N TRP A 128 -10.56 4.72 -5.27
CA TRP A 128 -9.84 3.45 -5.41
C TRP A 128 -10.63 2.48 -6.29
N VAL A 129 -9.94 1.95 -7.30
CA VAL A 129 -10.43 0.93 -8.23
C VAL A 129 -9.46 -0.24 -8.20
N LEU A 130 -9.97 -1.46 -8.40
CA LEU A 130 -9.18 -2.68 -8.55
C LEU A 130 -9.38 -3.28 -9.95
#